data_AF-A0A8T1NNB3-F1
#
_entry.id   AF-A0A8T1NNB3-F1
#
_cell.length_a   1.000
_cell.length_b   1.000
_cell.length_c   1.000
_cell.angle_alpha   90.00
_cell.angle_beta   90.00
_cell.angle_gamma   90.00
#
_symmetry.space_group_name_H-M   'P 1'
#
loop_
_entity.id
_entity.type
_entity.pdbx_description
1 polymer ?
#
loop_
_entity_poly.entity_id
_entity_poly.type
_entity_poly.pdbx_seq_one_letter_code
_entity_poly.pdbx_strand_id
1 'polypeptide(L)'
;MLAMEKDFDSKLKIQGNSSNGGNVQRSKSFAFRAPQESFTIQDFELGKIYGVGSYSKVVRAKKKDTGTVYALKIMDKKFITKENKTSYVKLERIVLDQLDHPGIVRLFFTFQDTFSLYMALESCEGGELFDQITRKGRLSEDETRFYAAEVVDALEYIHSLGLIHRDIKPENLLLTAEGHIKIADFGSVKPMQESRITVPPNAASDDKACTFVGTAAYVPPEVLNSSPATIGNDLWALGCTLYQMLSGTSPFKDASEWLIFQRIIARDIRFPDYFSEEARDIIDRLLDLDSSRRPGAGSDGYAVLKTHPFFKGIDWKNLRGKTPPKLAPEPGVQSSEGDDAQDSSWNPSHIGDGSVGKADGNCGAGSSSEGPVHITRLASIDSFDSKWQQFLDPGESVLMISLVKKLQKLTSKKVQLILTNKPKLIYVDPSKLIVKGNIIWSDNPNDLSVQVTSPSHFKICTPKKVMSLEDAKQRACQWKNAIEGLQNR
;
A
#
# COMPACT_ATOMS: atom_id res chain seq x y z
N MET A 1 -14.50 -22.28 0.68
CA MET A 1 -15.10 -21.33 -0.28
C MET A 1 -16.34 -21.89 -1.01
N LEU A 2 -16.51 -23.21 -1.16
CA LEU A 2 -17.81 -23.82 -1.58
C LEU A 2 -18.99 -23.45 -0.67
N ALA A 3 -18.77 -23.37 0.65
CA ALA A 3 -19.74 -22.83 1.59
C ALA A 3 -19.94 -21.30 1.43
N MET A 4 -18.96 -20.60 0.85
CA MET A 4 -19.02 -19.16 0.58
C MET A 4 -19.69 -18.84 -0.76
N GLU A 5 -19.55 -19.68 -1.78
CA GLU A 5 -20.35 -19.62 -3.02
C GLU A 5 -21.81 -19.93 -2.72
N LYS A 6 -22.08 -20.93 -1.87
CA LYS A 6 -23.44 -21.19 -1.37
C LYS A 6 -24.00 -20.05 -0.52
N ASP A 7 -23.19 -19.38 0.30
CA ASP A 7 -23.60 -18.19 1.07
C ASP A 7 -23.77 -16.94 0.17
N PHE A 8 -23.08 -16.89 -0.97
CA PHE A 8 -23.19 -15.83 -1.97
C PHE A 8 -24.44 -16.01 -2.85
N ASP A 9 -24.66 -17.21 -3.38
CA ASP A 9 -25.86 -17.59 -4.12
C ASP A 9 -27.12 -17.53 -3.26
N SER A 10 -27.03 -17.87 -1.96
CA SER A 10 -28.16 -17.77 -1.04
C SER A 10 -28.53 -16.31 -0.76
N LYS A 11 -27.56 -15.41 -0.59
CA LYS A 11 -27.81 -13.98 -0.39
C LYS A 11 -28.36 -13.28 -1.64
N LEU A 12 -27.98 -13.74 -2.83
CA LEU A 12 -28.59 -13.30 -4.10
C LEU A 12 -30.04 -13.79 -4.27
N LYS A 13 -30.36 -15.00 -3.80
CA LYS A 13 -31.74 -15.54 -3.88
C LYS A 13 -32.70 -14.93 -2.84
N ILE A 14 -32.21 -14.57 -1.65
CA ILE A 14 -33.06 -14.11 -0.54
C ILE A 14 -33.62 -12.69 -0.76
N GLN A 15 -33.00 -11.86 -1.62
CA GLN A 15 -33.53 -10.52 -1.94
C GLN A 15 -34.52 -10.47 -3.12
N GLY A 16 -34.81 -11.60 -3.78
CA GLY A 16 -35.73 -11.66 -4.92
C GLY A 16 -37.20 -11.92 -4.61
N ASN A 17 -37.58 -12.06 -3.33
CA ASN A 17 -38.88 -12.63 -2.96
C ASN A 17 -39.77 -11.74 -2.07
N SER A 18 -39.86 -10.45 -2.40
CA SER A 18 -40.93 -9.58 -1.92
C SER A 18 -41.56 -8.79 -3.08
N SER A 19 -42.64 -9.36 -3.63
CA SER A 19 -43.80 -8.72 -4.30
C SER A 19 -43.56 -7.59 -5.32
N ASN A 20 -43.63 -7.89 -6.62
CA ASN A 20 -44.80 -7.68 -7.49
C ASN A 20 -44.46 -8.03 -8.95
N GLY A 21 -45.45 -8.56 -9.69
CA GLY A 21 -45.28 -9.12 -11.02
C GLY A 21 -44.70 -8.16 -12.06
N GLY A 22 -43.63 -8.60 -12.72
CA GLY A 22 -42.99 -7.92 -13.84
C GLY A 22 -41.70 -8.64 -14.25
N ASN A 23 -41.77 -9.36 -15.38
CA ASN A 23 -40.68 -10.01 -16.14
C ASN A 23 -39.33 -10.24 -15.40
N VAL A 24 -39.18 -11.41 -14.78
CA VAL A 24 -37.95 -11.85 -14.10
C VAL A 24 -36.84 -12.09 -15.12
N GLN A 25 -35.95 -11.12 -15.26
CA GLN A 25 -34.67 -11.31 -15.92
C GLN A 25 -33.83 -12.24 -15.05
N ARG A 26 -33.70 -13.51 -15.44
CA ARG A 26 -32.87 -14.52 -14.76
C ARG A 26 -31.48 -13.94 -14.44
N SER A 27 -31.17 -13.77 -13.15
CA SER A 27 -29.84 -13.41 -12.67
C SER A 27 -28.84 -14.45 -13.19
N LYS A 28 -27.91 -14.03 -14.05
CA LYS A 28 -26.83 -14.89 -14.55
C LYS A 28 -25.94 -15.29 -13.37
N SER A 29 -25.79 -16.58 -13.12
CA SER A 29 -24.80 -17.10 -12.18
C SER A 29 -23.41 -16.64 -12.62
N PHE A 30 -22.63 -16.09 -11.70
CA PHE A 30 -21.28 -15.59 -11.97
C PHE A 30 -20.36 -16.79 -12.26
N ALA A 31 -19.88 -16.91 -13.51
CA ALA A 31 -18.93 -17.96 -13.89
C ALA A 31 -17.51 -17.40 -13.80
N PHE A 32 -16.71 -17.92 -12.87
CA PHE A 32 -15.30 -17.55 -12.73
C PHE A 32 -14.48 -18.12 -13.91
N ARG A 33 -13.63 -17.29 -14.52
CA ARG A 33 -12.67 -17.68 -15.58
C ARG A 33 -11.55 -18.56 -15.02
N ALA A 34 -10.99 -18.17 -13.88
CA ALA A 34 -9.92 -18.87 -13.20
C ALA A 34 -10.51 -19.90 -12.23
N PRO A 35 -10.34 -21.21 -12.50
CA PRO A 35 -10.97 -22.27 -11.73
C PRO A 35 -10.51 -22.29 -10.27
N GLN A 36 -11.36 -22.88 -9.41
CA GLN A 36 -10.94 -23.31 -8.08
C GLN A 36 -10.54 -24.78 -8.15
N GLU A 37 -9.25 -25.03 -8.04
CA GLU A 37 -8.63 -26.35 -8.18
C GLU A 37 -8.54 -27.07 -6.84
N SER A 38 -8.42 -28.40 -6.89
CA SER A 38 -8.21 -29.26 -5.72
C SER A 38 -6.73 -29.54 -5.46
N PHE A 39 -5.85 -28.59 -5.78
CA PHE A 39 -4.42 -28.71 -5.54
C PHE A 39 -4.06 -28.52 -4.06
N THR A 40 -2.89 -29.03 -3.71
CA THR A 40 -2.22 -28.87 -2.44
C THR A 40 -0.88 -28.15 -2.64
N ILE A 41 -0.27 -27.66 -1.56
CA ILE A 41 1.03 -27.02 -1.67
C ILE A 41 2.13 -28.00 -2.12
N GLN A 42 1.93 -29.30 -1.90
CA GLN A 42 2.85 -30.37 -2.29
C GLN A 42 2.93 -30.57 -3.81
N ASP A 43 1.94 -30.09 -4.57
CA ASP A 43 1.93 -30.14 -6.04
C ASP A 43 2.90 -29.12 -6.68
N PHE A 44 3.49 -28.25 -5.85
CA PHE A 44 4.38 -27.18 -6.27
C PHE A 44 5.77 -27.33 -5.65
N GLU A 45 6.77 -26.96 -6.42
CA GLU A 45 8.13 -26.69 -5.97
C GLU A 45 8.24 -25.19 -5.68
N LEU A 46 8.37 -24.82 -4.42
CA LEU A 46 8.45 -23.42 -3.99
C LEU A 46 9.89 -22.93 -4.08
N GLY A 47 10.08 -21.76 -4.68
CA GLY A 47 11.37 -21.10 -4.83
C GLY A 47 11.45 -19.76 -4.09
N LYS A 48 12.15 -18.80 -4.71
CA LYS A 48 12.40 -17.47 -4.13
C LYS A 48 11.11 -16.74 -3.76
N ILE A 49 11.18 -15.96 -2.68
CA ILE A 49 10.10 -15.08 -2.24
C ILE A 49 10.14 -13.84 -3.13
N TYR A 50 9.02 -13.53 -3.78
CA TYR A 50 8.89 -12.29 -4.57
C TYR A 50 8.49 -11.12 -3.68
N GLY A 51 7.62 -11.36 -2.70
CA GLY A 51 7.20 -10.30 -1.78
C GLY A 51 6.52 -10.83 -0.54
N VAL A 52 6.54 -10.02 0.52
CA VAL A 52 5.82 -10.29 1.78
C VAL A 52 4.86 -9.14 1.99
N GLY A 53 3.57 -9.42 2.16
CA GLY A 53 2.53 -8.46 2.53
C GLY A 53 2.21 -8.51 4.03
N SER A 54 1.18 -7.79 4.46
CA SER A 54 0.73 -7.80 5.87
C SER A 54 0.04 -9.10 6.26
N TYR A 55 -0.66 -9.73 5.33
CA TYR A 55 -1.41 -10.99 5.51
C TYR A 55 -1.14 -12.01 4.40
N SER A 56 -0.19 -11.70 3.52
CA SER A 56 0.11 -12.47 2.32
C SER A 56 1.61 -12.63 2.13
N LYS A 57 1.99 -13.64 1.37
CA LYS A 57 3.35 -13.85 0.88
C LYS A 57 3.25 -14.32 -0.57
N VAL A 58 4.05 -13.74 -1.45
CA VAL A 58 4.15 -14.15 -2.86
C VAL A 58 5.44 -14.90 -3.05
N VAL A 59 5.36 -16.12 -3.58
CA VAL A 59 6.51 -16.98 -3.83
C VAL A 59 6.51 -17.48 -5.27
N ARG A 60 7.70 -17.66 -5.83
CA ARG A 60 7.86 -18.45 -7.05
C ARG A 60 7.40 -19.87 -6.79
N ALA A 61 6.52 -20.41 -7.62
CA ALA A 61 6.03 -21.77 -7.50
C ALA A 61 6.04 -22.45 -8.86
N LYS A 62 6.83 -23.52 -9.01
CA LYS A 62 6.82 -24.35 -10.22
C LYS A 62 5.91 -25.54 -9.99
N LYS A 63 4.86 -25.68 -10.80
CA LYS A 63 3.95 -26.83 -10.69
C LYS A 63 4.65 -28.09 -11.21
N LYS A 64 4.68 -29.16 -10.42
CA LYS A 64 5.56 -30.31 -10.67
C LYS A 64 5.23 -31.09 -11.94
N ASP A 65 3.96 -31.22 -12.28
CA ASP A 65 3.49 -32.02 -13.42
C ASP A 65 3.69 -31.34 -14.78
N THR A 66 3.54 -30.02 -14.82
CA THR A 66 3.58 -29.20 -16.05
C THR A 66 4.88 -28.43 -16.20
N GLY A 67 5.66 -28.30 -15.13
CA GLY A 67 6.86 -27.46 -15.07
C GLY A 67 6.58 -25.95 -15.19
N THR A 68 5.30 -25.54 -15.25
CA THR A 68 4.91 -24.14 -15.41
C THR A 68 5.16 -23.36 -14.12
N VAL A 69 5.69 -22.15 -14.25
CA VAL A 69 6.05 -21.27 -13.13
C VAL A 69 4.96 -20.24 -12.90
N TYR A 70 4.58 -20.07 -11.64
CA TYR A 70 3.58 -19.13 -11.18
C TYR A 70 4.15 -18.25 -10.05
N ALA A 71 3.58 -17.05 -9.90
CA ALA A 71 3.69 -16.27 -8.68
C ALA A 71 2.54 -16.67 -7.73
N LEU A 72 2.84 -17.50 -6.74
CA LEU A 72 1.84 -18.03 -5.82
C LEU A 72 1.66 -17.07 -4.63
N LYS A 73 0.53 -16.35 -4.60
CA LYS A 73 0.13 -15.50 -3.46
C LYS A 73 -0.58 -16.37 -2.42
N ILE A 74 0.09 -16.59 -1.30
CA ILE A 74 -0.36 -17.36 -0.13
C ILE A 74 -0.89 -16.39 0.92
N MET A 75 -2.11 -16.58 1.42
CA MET A 75 -2.74 -15.67 2.38
C MET A 75 -3.33 -16.41 3.57
N ASP A 76 -3.03 -15.96 4.79
CA ASP A 76 -3.48 -16.60 6.03
C ASP A 76 -4.94 -16.25 6.36
N LYS A 77 -5.81 -17.27 6.46
CA LYS A 77 -7.26 -17.08 6.72
C LYS A 77 -7.55 -16.47 8.09
N LYS A 78 -6.80 -16.85 9.13
CA LYS A 78 -6.98 -16.31 10.49
C LYS A 78 -6.61 -14.83 10.52
N PHE A 79 -5.50 -14.46 9.89
CA PHE A 79 -5.04 -13.09 9.84
C PHE A 79 -5.96 -12.21 9.00
N ILE A 80 -6.41 -12.68 7.83
CA ILE A 80 -7.41 -11.97 7.00
C ILE A 80 -8.68 -11.66 7.81
N THR A 81 -9.18 -12.65 8.57
CA THR A 81 -10.40 -12.49 9.37
C THR A 81 -10.17 -11.53 10.52
N LYS A 82 -9.05 -11.67 11.24
CA LYS A 82 -8.67 -10.81 12.37
C LYS A 82 -8.54 -9.34 11.96
N GLU A 83 -7.96 -9.06 10.80
CA GLU A 83 -7.76 -7.69 10.28
C GLU A 83 -8.94 -7.15 9.46
N ASN A 84 -10.08 -7.87 9.45
CA ASN A 84 -11.27 -7.51 8.65
C ASN A 84 -10.98 -7.29 7.15
N LYS A 85 -10.07 -8.09 6.57
CA LYS A 85 -9.65 -7.99 5.16
C LYS A 85 -10.41 -8.92 4.21
N THR A 86 -11.38 -9.67 4.70
CA THR A 86 -12.13 -10.66 3.92
C THR A 86 -12.79 -10.08 2.66
N SER A 87 -13.35 -8.86 2.75
CA SER A 87 -13.96 -8.19 1.59
C SER A 87 -12.93 -7.83 0.52
N TYR A 88 -11.76 -7.31 0.92
CA TYR A 88 -10.67 -6.94 0.02
C TYR A 88 -10.13 -8.16 -0.74
N VAL A 89 -9.88 -9.27 -0.06
CA VAL A 89 -9.38 -10.51 -0.70
C VAL A 89 -10.40 -11.09 -1.69
N LYS A 90 -11.70 -11.04 -1.34
CA LYS A 90 -12.78 -11.46 -2.26
C LYS A 90 -12.87 -10.55 -3.47
N LEU A 91 -12.78 -9.24 -3.27
CA LEU A 91 -12.83 -8.26 -4.34
C LEU A 91 -11.64 -8.42 -5.29
N GLU A 92 -10.43 -8.60 -4.74
CA GLU A 92 -9.21 -8.86 -5.52
C GLU A 92 -9.38 -10.09 -6.43
N ARG A 93 -9.87 -11.22 -5.88
CA ARG A 93 -10.18 -12.44 -6.65
C ARG A 93 -11.13 -12.12 -7.82
N ILE A 94 -12.25 -11.46 -7.52
CA ILE A 94 -13.34 -11.20 -8.48
C ILE A 94 -12.88 -10.24 -9.59
N VAL A 95 -12.11 -9.23 -9.24
CA VAL A 95 -11.58 -8.24 -10.19
C VAL A 95 -10.56 -8.90 -11.10
N LEU A 96 -9.54 -9.57 -10.55
CA LEU A 96 -8.50 -10.24 -11.33
C LEU A 96 -9.07 -11.29 -12.31
N ASP A 97 -10.16 -11.93 -11.94
CA ASP A 97 -10.84 -12.93 -12.78
C ASP A 97 -11.53 -12.33 -14.02
N GLN A 98 -11.98 -11.08 -13.91
CA GLN A 98 -12.69 -10.34 -14.97
C GLN A 98 -11.79 -9.44 -15.82
N LEU A 99 -10.54 -9.20 -15.38
CA LEU A 99 -9.58 -8.41 -16.16
C LEU A 99 -8.94 -9.26 -17.26
N ASP A 100 -8.86 -8.71 -18.46
CA ASP A 100 -8.21 -9.34 -19.62
C ASP A 100 -7.47 -8.27 -20.42
N HIS A 101 -6.25 -7.97 -20.00
CA HIS A 101 -5.40 -6.97 -20.63
C HIS A 101 -3.94 -7.40 -20.55
N PRO A 102 -3.12 -7.24 -21.62
CA PRO A 102 -1.73 -7.69 -21.63
C PRO A 102 -0.87 -7.02 -20.54
N GLY A 103 -1.19 -5.76 -20.20
CA GLY A 103 -0.52 -4.99 -19.16
C GLY A 103 -1.00 -5.25 -17.73
N ILE A 104 -1.75 -6.33 -17.48
CA ILE A 104 -2.24 -6.70 -16.15
C ILE A 104 -1.82 -8.14 -15.84
N VAL A 105 -1.41 -8.40 -14.61
CA VAL A 105 -1.09 -9.76 -14.14
C VAL A 105 -2.32 -10.65 -14.20
N ARG A 106 -2.20 -11.80 -14.87
CA ARG A 106 -3.30 -12.76 -14.98
C ARG A 106 -3.42 -13.64 -13.74
N LEU A 107 -4.66 -13.91 -13.31
CA LEU A 107 -4.99 -14.99 -12.37
C LEU A 107 -5.29 -16.28 -13.15
N PHE A 108 -4.54 -17.35 -12.88
CA PHE A 108 -4.71 -18.63 -13.57
C PHE A 108 -5.71 -19.54 -12.84
N PHE A 109 -5.53 -19.73 -11.55
CA PHE A 109 -6.40 -20.56 -10.72
C PHE A 109 -6.24 -20.21 -9.24
N THR A 110 -7.11 -20.77 -8.41
CA THR A 110 -7.00 -20.68 -6.95
C THR A 110 -7.18 -22.05 -6.31
N PHE A 111 -6.67 -22.19 -5.09
CA PHE A 111 -6.95 -23.34 -4.23
C PHE A 111 -6.89 -22.90 -2.78
N GLN A 112 -7.22 -23.81 -1.85
CA GLN A 112 -7.20 -23.51 -0.42
C GLN A 112 -6.95 -24.78 0.38
N ASP A 113 -6.33 -24.63 1.54
CA ASP A 113 -6.25 -25.68 2.55
C ASP A 113 -6.97 -25.23 3.83
N THR A 114 -6.72 -25.88 4.96
CA THR A 114 -7.33 -25.54 6.25
C THR A 114 -6.95 -24.12 6.73
N PHE A 115 -5.75 -23.63 6.40
CA PHE A 115 -5.16 -22.44 6.99
C PHE A 115 -5.05 -21.25 6.03
N SER A 116 -4.92 -21.52 4.73
CA SER A 116 -4.47 -20.56 3.73
C SER A 116 -5.35 -20.54 2.49
N LEU A 117 -5.41 -19.37 1.85
CA LEU A 117 -5.92 -19.16 0.50
C LEU A 117 -4.74 -18.99 -0.46
N TYR A 118 -4.87 -19.53 -1.67
CA TYR A 118 -3.83 -19.49 -2.69
C TYR A 118 -4.37 -18.91 -3.98
N MET A 119 -3.66 -17.93 -4.54
CA MET A 119 -3.88 -17.41 -5.88
C MET A 119 -2.63 -17.64 -6.74
N ALA A 120 -2.78 -18.40 -7.83
CA ALA A 120 -1.71 -18.61 -8.79
C ALA A 120 -1.75 -17.52 -9.86
N LEU A 121 -0.85 -16.56 -9.73
CA LEU A 121 -0.71 -15.40 -10.61
C LEU A 121 0.37 -15.66 -11.66
N GLU A 122 0.31 -14.90 -12.74
CA GLU A 122 1.36 -14.85 -13.76
C GLU A 122 2.73 -14.50 -13.15
N SER A 123 3.76 -15.29 -13.49
CA SER A 123 5.12 -15.02 -13.04
C SER A 123 5.78 -13.97 -13.92
N CYS A 124 6.20 -12.86 -13.32
CA CYS A 124 6.92 -11.78 -13.99
C CYS A 124 8.42 -11.88 -13.63
N GLU A 125 9.18 -12.64 -14.43
CA GLU A 125 10.58 -12.96 -14.11
C GLU A 125 11.54 -11.76 -14.24
N GLY A 126 11.11 -10.67 -14.88
CA GLY A 126 11.87 -9.41 -14.97
C GLY A 126 11.90 -8.61 -13.66
N GLY A 127 11.14 -9.04 -12.65
CA GLY A 127 11.12 -8.44 -11.32
C GLY A 127 10.30 -7.15 -11.24
N GLU A 128 10.54 -6.36 -10.20
CA GLU A 128 9.88 -5.07 -9.98
C GLU A 128 10.55 -3.96 -10.80
N LEU A 129 9.77 -3.02 -11.33
CA LEU A 129 10.31 -1.81 -11.95
C LEU A 129 11.13 -1.00 -10.94
N PHE A 130 10.76 -1.04 -9.66
CA PHE A 130 11.52 -0.42 -8.57
C PHE A 130 12.98 -0.88 -8.54
N ASP A 131 13.23 -2.18 -8.68
CA ASP A 131 14.58 -2.74 -8.69
C ASP A 131 15.37 -2.27 -9.92
N GLN A 132 14.71 -2.17 -11.07
CA GLN A 132 15.34 -1.65 -12.30
C GLN A 132 15.77 -0.19 -12.15
N ILE A 133 14.89 0.65 -11.59
CA ILE A 133 15.21 2.06 -11.29
C ILE A 133 16.39 2.12 -10.33
N THR A 134 16.36 1.32 -9.26
CA THR A 134 17.41 1.29 -8.22
C THR A 134 18.76 0.87 -8.80
N ARG A 135 18.80 -0.20 -9.60
CA ARG A 135 20.03 -0.73 -10.22
C ARG A 135 20.64 0.24 -11.22
N LYS A 136 19.81 0.92 -12.02
CA LYS A 136 20.27 1.93 -13.00
C LYS A 136 20.51 3.30 -12.37
N GLY A 137 20.08 3.51 -11.12
CA GLY A 137 20.02 4.81 -10.45
C GLY A 137 18.84 5.66 -10.94
N ARG A 138 18.64 5.76 -12.26
CA ARG A 138 17.47 6.34 -12.93
C ARG A 138 17.33 5.74 -14.33
N LEU A 139 16.15 5.86 -14.91
CA LEU A 139 15.90 5.48 -16.30
C LEU A 139 16.17 6.67 -17.22
N SER A 140 16.54 6.36 -18.46
CA SER A 140 16.54 7.36 -19.54
C SER A 140 15.11 7.79 -19.87
N GLU A 141 14.97 8.92 -20.57
CA GLU A 141 13.66 9.42 -20.96
C GLU A 141 12.95 8.47 -21.92
N ASP A 142 13.67 7.84 -22.86
CA ASP A 142 13.06 6.89 -23.80
C ASP A 142 12.55 5.62 -23.09
N GLU A 143 13.29 5.11 -22.11
CA GLU A 143 12.85 3.98 -21.28
C GLU A 143 11.62 4.36 -20.44
N THR A 144 11.66 5.54 -19.82
CA THR A 144 10.55 6.10 -19.04
C THR A 144 9.31 6.26 -19.92
N ARG A 145 9.46 6.83 -21.13
CA ARG A 145 8.38 7.03 -22.09
C ARG A 145 7.74 5.71 -22.50
N PHE A 146 8.55 4.68 -22.73
CA PHE A 146 8.06 3.33 -23.06
C PHE A 146 7.24 2.74 -21.92
N TYR A 147 7.80 2.66 -20.71
CA TYR A 147 7.10 2.07 -19.57
C TYR A 147 5.87 2.87 -19.16
N ALA A 148 5.97 4.21 -19.16
CA ALA A 148 4.83 5.08 -18.90
C ALA A 148 3.70 4.85 -19.92
N ALA A 149 4.01 4.67 -21.21
CA ALA A 149 3.00 4.38 -22.21
C ALA A 149 2.27 3.06 -21.91
N GLU A 150 2.98 2.01 -21.49
CA GLU A 150 2.37 0.73 -21.13
C GLU A 150 1.50 0.80 -19.88
N VAL A 151 1.89 1.63 -18.90
CA VAL A 151 1.07 1.90 -17.71
C VAL A 151 -0.18 2.69 -18.08
N VAL A 152 -0.06 3.72 -18.91
CA VAL A 152 -1.18 4.54 -19.39
C VAL A 152 -2.20 3.69 -20.15
N ASP A 153 -1.73 2.81 -21.03
CA ASP A 153 -2.56 1.83 -21.76
C ASP A 153 -3.34 0.91 -20.81
N ALA A 154 -2.66 0.34 -19.81
CA ALA A 154 -3.32 -0.52 -18.82
C ALA A 154 -4.28 0.23 -17.88
N LEU A 155 -3.93 1.46 -17.47
CA LEU A 155 -4.80 2.29 -16.62
C LEU A 155 -6.06 2.75 -17.36
N GLU A 156 -5.95 3.12 -18.64
CA GLU A 156 -7.12 3.43 -19.47
C GLU A 156 -8.10 2.24 -19.50
N TYR A 157 -7.59 1.03 -19.67
CA TYR A 157 -8.41 -0.19 -19.62
C TYR A 157 -9.08 -0.35 -18.25
N ILE A 158 -8.33 -0.27 -17.14
CA ILE A 158 -8.87 -0.40 -15.77
C ILE A 158 -9.97 0.63 -15.52
N HIS A 159 -9.72 1.89 -15.88
CA HIS A 159 -10.66 3.01 -15.67
C HIS A 159 -11.89 2.88 -16.58
N SER A 160 -11.75 2.34 -17.79
CA SER A 160 -12.87 2.09 -18.72
C SER A 160 -13.87 1.06 -18.17
N LEU A 161 -13.43 0.19 -17.24
CA LEU A 161 -14.26 -0.76 -16.52
C LEU A 161 -14.84 -0.16 -15.22
N GLY A 162 -14.57 1.11 -14.94
CA GLY A 162 -14.99 1.79 -13.72
C GLY A 162 -14.31 1.22 -12.47
N LEU A 163 -13.02 0.90 -12.57
CA LEU A 163 -12.18 0.51 -11.44
C LEU A 163 -11.13 1.59 -11.17
N ILE A 164 -10.75 1.75 -9.90
CA ILE A 164 -9.62 2.59 -9.48
C ILE A 164 -8.63 1.67 -8.76
N HIS A 165 -7.38 1.63 -9.19
CA HIS A 165 -6.37 0.70 -8.65
C HIS A 165 -5.92 1.10 -7.24
N ARG A 166 -5.63 2.39 -7.03
CA ARG A 166 -5.21 3.03 -5.76
C ARG A 166 -3.85 2.61 -5.20
N ASP A 167 -3.00 1.93 -5.97
CA ASP A 167 -1.67 1.52 -5.49
C ASP A 167 -0.67 1.41 -6.66
N ILE A 168 -0.71 2.37 -7.58
CA ILE A 168 0.26 2.47 -8.68
C ILE A 168 1.58 3.00 -8.13
N LYS A 169 2.64 2.22 -8.28
CA LYS A 169 4.01 2.56 -7.87
C LYS A 169 4.98 1.54 -8.49
N PRO A 170 6.29 1.86 -8.61
CA PRO A 170 7.27 0.97 -9.21
C PRO A 170 7.32 -0.46 -8.61
N GLU A 171 6.98 -0.64 -7.34
CA GLU A 171 6.94 -1.95 -6.66
C GLU A 171 5.78 -2.83 -7.15
N ASN A 172 4.68 -2.22 -7.61
CA ASN A 172 3.50 -2.94 -8.14
C ASN A 172 3.46 -2.97 -9.68
N LEU A 173 4.51 -2.45 -10.32
CA LEU A 173 4.72 -2.55 -11.76
C LEU A 173 5.79 -3.60 -12.03
N LEU A 174 5.36 -4.79 -12.44
CA LEU A 174 6.24 -5.93 -12.67
C LEU A 174 6.66 -5.99 -14.14
N LEU A 175 7.83 -6.57 -14.39
CA LEU A 175 8.38 -6.75 -15.73
C LEU A 175 8.33 -8.23 -16.14
N THR A 176 7.85 -8.50 -17.35
CA THR A 176 7.92 -9.85 -17.92
C THR A 176 9.38 -10.24 -18.20
N ALA A 177 9.61 -11.51 -18.56
CA ALA A 177 10.95 -11.96 -18.98
C ALA A 177 11.47 -11.17 -20.20
N GLU A 178 10.57 -10.71 -21.07
CA GLU A 178 10.88 -9.89 -22.23
C GLU A 178 11.09 -8.40 -21.86
N GLY A 179 10.58 -7.96 -20.70
CA GLY A 179 10.72 -6.58 -20.21
C GLY A 179 9.48 -5.70 -20.40
N HIS A 180 8.31 -6.27 -20.66
CA HIS A 180 7.05 -5.50 -20.71
C HIS A 180 6.44 -5.30 -19.32
N ILE A 181 5.75 -4.19 -19.10
CA ILE A 181 5.10 -3.87 -17.83
C ILE A 181 3.76 -4.62 -17.68
N LYS A 182 3.57 -5.18 -16.48
CA LYS A 182 2.31 -5.70 -15.96
C LYS A 182 1.99 -5.08 -14.60
N ILE A 183 0.79 -4.51 -14.48
CA ILE A 183 0.26 -4.00 -13.21
C ILE A 183 -0.15 -5.19 -12.33
N ALA A 184 0.30 -5.16 -11.08
CA ALA A 184 0.03 -6.17 -10.06
C ALA A 184 -0.61 -5.56 -8.80
N ASP A 185 -1.05 -6.44 -7.89
CA ASP A 185 -1.65 -6.14 -6.58
C ASP A 185 -2.95 -5.32 -6.62
N PHE A 186 -4.05 -6.01 -6.89
CA PHE A 186 -5.41 -5.45 -6.90
C PHE A 186 -6.07 -5.50 -5.51
N GLY A 187 -5.30 -5.73 -4.43
CA GLY A 187 -5.82 -5.78 -3.06
C GLY A 187 -6.44 -4.47 -2.56
N SER A 188 -6.11 -3.36 -3.21
CA SER A 188 -6.59 -2.01 -2.90
C SER A 188 -7.64 -1.48 -3.87
N VAL A 189 -8.05 -2.25 -4.87
CA VAL A 189 -8.96 -1.77 -5.93
C VAL A 189 -10.30 -1.28 -5.36
N LYS A 190 -10.85 -0.22 -5.95
CA LYS A 190 -12.20 0.29 -5.63
C LYS A 190 -13.06 0.35 -6.91
N PRO A 191 -14.21 -0.34 -6.96
CA PRO A 191 -15.19 -0.16 -8.01
C PRO A 191 -15.89 1.20 -7.88
N MET A 192 -16.10 1.88 -9.00
CA MET A 192 -16.91 3.08 -9.11
C MET A 192 -18.40 2.72 -9.16
N GLN A 193 -19.28 3.70 -8.95
CA GLN A 193 -20.73 3.49 -8.96
C GLN A 193 -21.25 2.92 -10.30
N GLU A 194 -20.61 3.30 -11.41
CA GLU A 194 -20.91 2.82 -12.76
C GLU A 194 -19.97 1.70 -13.24
N SER A 195 -19.36 0.95 -12.32
CA SER A 195 -18.43 -0.12 -12.68
C SER A 195 -19.09 -1.17 -13.58
N ARG A 196 -18.39 -1.54 -14.65
CA ARG A 196 -18.79 -2.62 -15.56
C ARG A 196 -18.40 -4.00 -15.03
N ILE A 197 -17.67 -4.05 -13.92
CA ILE A 197 -17.32 -5.27 -13.20
C ILE A 197 -18.49 -5.68 -12.32
N THR A 198 -18.84 -6.96 -12.37
CA THR A 198 -19.83 -7.50 -11.44
C THR A 198 -19.19 -7.63 -10.07
N VAL A 199 -19.59 -6.77 -9.13
CA VAL A 199 -19.13 -6.75 -7.74
C VAL A 199 -20.30 -6.95 -6.77
N PRO A 200 -20.06 -7.42 -5.53
CA PRO A 200 -21.13 -7.54 -4.53
C PRO A 200 -21.80 -6.19 -4.26
N PRO A 201 -23.12 -6.15 -3.93
CA PRO A 201 -23.88 -4.90 -3.76
C PRO A 201 -23.26 -3.90 -2.78
N ASN A 202 -22.53 -4.40 -1.78
CA ASN A 202 -21.90 -3.59 -0.72
C ASN A 202 -20.44 -3.21 -1.03
N ALA A 203 -19.89 -3.60 -2.18
CA ALA A 203 -18.51 -3.29 -2.56
C ALA A 203 -18.37 -1.93 -3.27
N ALA A 204 -19.42 -1.51 -3.98
CA ALA A 204 -19.49 -0.21 -4.66
C ALA A 204 -20.12 0.90 -3.80
N SER A 205 -20.85 0.55 -2.74
CA SER A 205 -21.74 1.46 -1.99
C SER A 205 -21.10 2.14 -0.77
N ASP A 206 -19.80 1.97 -0.53
CA ASP A 206 -19.13 2.72 0.54
C ASP A 206 -18.57 4.04 -0.04
N ASP A 207 -19.39 5.09 0.04
CA ASP A 207 -19.00 6.51 0.03
C ASP A 207 -18.11 6.88 1.24
N LYS A 208 -17.47 5.88 1.86
CA LYS A 208 -16.44 6.10 2.85
C LYS A 208 -15.27 6.81 2.18
N ALA A 209 -14.78 7.82 2.90
CA ALA A 209 -13.52 8.51 2.64
C ALA A 209 -12.47 7.54 2.10
N CYS A 210 -11.70 7.97 1.10
CA CYS A 210 -10.62 7.14 0.59
C CYS A 210 -9.67 6.77 1.73
N THR A 211 -9.66 5.51 2.13
CA THR A 211 -8.76 5.02 3.17
C THR A 211 -7.34 5.04 2.63
N PHE A 212 -6.41 5.55 3.44
CA PHE A 212 -4.98 5.50 3.15
C PHE A 212 -4.55 4.04 2.97
N VAL A 213 -4.09 3.71 1.76
CA VAL A 213 -3.45 2.44 1.43
C VAL A 213 -2.28 2.78 0.49
N GLY A 214 -1.07 2.32 0.82
CA GLY A 214 0.11 2.54 -0.01
C GLY A 214 1.27 3.24 0.72
N THR A 215 2.29 3.59 -0.06
CA THR A 215 3.48 4.33 0.40
C THR A 215 3.15 5.82 0.45
N ALA A 216 3.42 6.51 1.57
CA ALA A 216 3.04 7.92 1.79
C ALA A 216 3.41 8.87 0.64
N ALA A 217 4.54 8.62 -0.03
CA ALA A 217 5.05 9.36 -1.18
C ALA A 217 4.13 9.38 -2.43
N TYR A 218 3.23 8.41 -2.56
CA TYR A 218 2.33 8.24 -3.71
C TYR A 218 0.91 8.69 -3.43
N VAL A 219 0.64 9.16 -2.21
CA VAL A 219 -0.72 9.51 -1.79
C VAL A 219 -1.12 10.85 -2.40
N PRO A 220 -2.24 10.91 -3.12
CA PRO A 220 -2.74 12.15 -3.69
C PRO A 220 -3.39 13.03 -2.60
N PRO A 221 -3.36 14.37 -2.77
CA PRO A 221 -3.80 15.32 -1.75
C PRO A 221 -5.26 15.15 -1.33
N GLU A 222 -6.15 14.77 -2.24
CA GLU A 222 -7.57 14.57 -1.94
C GLU A 222 -7.84 13.37 -0.99
N VAL A 223 -6.94 12.38 -0.94
CA VAL A 223 -7.02 11.27 0.01
C VAL A 223 -6.71 11.75 1.42
N LEU A 224 -5.78 12.70 1.58
CA LEU A 224 -5.49 13.33 2.86
C LEU A 224 -6.70 14.11 3.39
N ASN A 225 -7.51 14.67 2.49
CA ASN A 225 -8.73 15.40 2.81
C ASN A 225 -9.98 14.51 2.90
N SER A 226 -9.82 13.18 2.96
CA SER A 226 -10.94 12.23 3.06
C SER A 226 -11.95 12.30 1.91
N SER A 227 -11.54 12.78 0.74
CA SER A 227 -12.40 12.84 -0.44
C SER A 227 -12.65 11.44 -1.01
N PRO A 228 -13.75 11.24 -1.77
CA PRO A 228 -13.98 9.99 -2.49
C PRO A 228 -12.84 9.69 -3.45
N ALA A 229 -12.51 8.42 -3.60
CA ALA A 229 -11.52 8.00 -4.58
C ALA A 229 -12.04 8.26 -6.01
N THR A 230 -11.18 8.77 -6.87
CA THR A 230 -11.44 9.01 -8.30
C THR A 230 -10.33 8.40 -9.13
N ILE A 231 -10.53 8.28 -10.45
CA ILE A 231 -9.47 7.88 -11.37
C ILE A 231 -8.25 8.82 -11.31
N GLY A 232 -8.45 10.06 -10.86
CA GLY A 232 -7.38 11.01 -10.60
C GLY A 232 -6.35 10.53 -9.58
N ASN A 233 -6.72 9.64 -8.64
CA ASN A 233 -5.76 9.08 -7.68
C ASN A 233 -4.67 8.27 -8.40
N ASP A 234 -5.05 7.44 -9.37
CA ASP A 234 -4.08 6.63 -10.14
C ASP A 234 -3.23 7.52 -11.07
N LEU A 235 -3.78 8.62 -11.58
CA LEU A 235 -3.06 9.57 -12.42
C LEU A 235 -2.02 10.38 -11.64
N TRP A 236 -2.31 10.74 -10.39
CA TRP A 236 -1.31 11.32 -9.49
C TRP A 236 -0.17 10.33 -9.22
N ALA A 237 -0.53 9.09 -8.90
CA ALA A 237 0.44 8.02 -8.65
C ALA A 237 1.29 7.71 -9.89
N LEU A 238 0.72 7.81 -11.10
CA LEU A 238 1.43 7.79 -12.37
C LEU A 238 2.44 8.96 -12.44
N GLY A 239 2.04 10.19 -12.11
CA GLY A 239 2.94 11.35 -12.05
C GLY A 239 4.14 11.13 -11.11
N CYS A 240 3.90 10.60 -9.91
CA CYS A 240 4.97 10.20 -8.98
C CYS A 240 5.89 9.13 -9.57
N THR A 241 5.30 8.13 -10.25
CA THR A 241 6.04 7.02 -10.89
C THR A 241 6.93 7.56 -12.02
N LEU A 242 6.44 8.46 -12.87
CA LEU A 242 7.22 9.09 -13.95
C LEU A 242 8.41 9.87 -13.38
N TYR A 243 8.17 10.68 -12.36
CA TYR A 243 9.23 11.42 -11.68
C TYR A 243 10.28 10.47 -11.09
N GLN A 244 9.86 9.39 -10.44
CA GLN A 244 10.78 8.43 -9.84
C GLN A 244 11.58 7.65 -10.89
N MET A 245 10.98 7.29 -12.02
CA MET A 245 11.71 6.68 -13.14
C MET A 245 12.82 7.61 -13.63
N LEU A 246 12.54 8.90 -13.82
CA LEU A 246 13.50 9.86 -14.39
C LEU A 246 14.56 10.33 -13.40
N SER A 247 14.26 10.38 -12.10
CA SER A 247 15.16 10.93 -11.08
C SER A 247 15.77 9.89 -10.13
N GLY A 248 15.24 8.66 -10.12
CA GLY A 248 15.61 7.62 -9.16
C GLY A 248 14.91 7.72 -7.79
N THR A 249 14.20 8.82 -7.52
CA THR A 249 13.61 9.10 -6.20
C THR A 249 12.20 9.67 -6.33
N SER A 250 11.37 9.52 -5.30
CA SER A 250 10.02 10.12 -5.28
C SER A 250 10.06 11.65 -5.34
N PRO A 251 9.09 12.32 -6.00
CA PRO A 251 8.96 13.79 -5.97
C PRO A 251 8.71 14.33 -4.56
N PHE A 252 8.05 13.54 -3.72
CA PHE A 252 7.78 13.86 -2.32
C PHE A 252 8.54 12.86 -1.44
N LYS A 253 9.62 13.32 -0.83
CA LYS A 253 10.45 12.55 0.11
C LYS A 253 10.91 13.45 1.23
N ASP A 254 10.82 12.94 2.45
CA ASP A 254 11.28 13.63 3.65
C ASP A 254 11.54 12.61 4.78
N ALA A 255 12.00 13.07 5.94
CA ALA A 255 12.35 12.25 7.09
C ALA A 255 11.13 11.59 7.77
N SER A 256 9.92 12.10 7.54
CA SER A 256 8.68 11.54 8.11
C SER A 256 7.51 11.63 7.14
N GLU A 257 6.54 10.72 7.27
CA GLU A 257 5.30 10.74 6.48
C GLU A 257 4.55 12.07 6.61
N TRP A 258 4.54 12.66 7.81
CA TRP A 258 3.93 13.97 8.03
C TRP A 258 4.57 15.07 7.18
N LEU A 259 5.90 15.12 7.12
CA LEU A 259 6.62 16.08 6.27
C LEU A 259 6.38 15.82 4.78
N ILE A 260 6.32 14.54 4.39
CA ILE A 260 5.94 14.15 3.02
C ILE A 260 4.54 14.69 2.69
N PHE A 261 3.56 14.53 3.58
CA PHE A 261 2.21 15.07 3.38
C PHE A 261 2.19 16.60 3.29
N GLN A 262 3.00 17.31 4.08
CA GLN A 262 3.13 18.76 3.94
C GLN A 262 3.65 19.16 2.56
N ARG A 263 4.66 18.46 2.03
CA ARG A 263 5.17 18.70 0.67
C ARG A 263 4.12 18.40 -0.40
N ILE A 264 3.34 17.34 -0.24
CA ILE A 264 2.23 16.99 -1.14
C ILE A 264 1.18 18.09 -1.17
N ILE A 265 0.72 18.53 0.00
CA ILE A 265 -0.30 19.60 0.12
C ILE A 265 0.20 20.91 -0.47
N ALA A 266 1.48 21.24 -0.25
CA ALA A 266 2.12 22.42 -0.81
C ALA A 266 2.49 22.29 -2.31
N ARG A 267 2.38 21.08 -2.89
CA ARG A 267 2.90 20.75 -4.23
C ARG A 267 4.36 21.21 -4.42
N ASP A 268 5.20 21.02 -3.39
CA ASP A 268 6.63 21.36 -3.43
C ASP A 268 7.41 20.29 -4.22
N ILE A 269 7.36 20.41 -5.55
CA ILE A 269 8.07 19.55 -6.50
C ILE A 269 9.34 20.29 -6.96
N ARG A 270 10.48 19.60 -6.93
CA ARG A 270 11.75 20.16 -7.41
C ARG A 270 12.26 19.35 -8.58
N PHE A 271 12.14 19.89 -9.79
CA PHE A 271 12.63 19.21 -10.99
C PHE A 271 14.15 19.34 -11.13
N PRO A 272 14.88 18.23 -11.34
CA PRO A 272 16.29 18.31 -11.71
C PRO A 272 16.51 19.00 -13.07
N ASP A 273 17.66 19.64 -13.25
CA ASP A 273 17.99 20.41 -14.46
C ASP A 273 18.00 19.55 -15.74
N TYR A 274 18.30 18.26 -15.60
CA TYR A 274 18.37 17.31 -16.71
C TYR A 274 17.01 16.79 -17.19
N PHE A 275 15.89 17.18 -16.56
CA PHE A 275 14.56 16.87 -17.09
C PHE A 275 14.31 17.72 -18.34
N SER A 276 13.73 17.12 -19.37
CA SER A 276 13.20 17.87 -20.52
C SER A 276 12.00 18.71 -20.12
N GLU A 277 11.70 19.75 -20.90
CA GLU A 277 10.49 20.56 -20.70
C GLU A 277 9.23 19.71 -20.83
N GLU A 278 9.22 18.74 -21.73
CA GLU A 278 8.10 17.81 -21.92
C GLU A 278 7.90 16.89 -20.71
N ALA A 279 8.99 16.41 -20.09
CA ALA A 279 8.91 15.61 -18.87
C ALA A 279 8.42 16.42 -17.67
N ARG A 280 8.91 17.67 -17.53
CA ARG A 280 8.43 18.60 -16.49
C ARG A 280 6.94 18.89 -16.65
N ASP A 281 6.51 19.25 -17.86
CA ASP A 281 5.11 19.61 -18.15
C ASP A 281 4.15 18.43 -17.86
N ILE A 282 4.46 17.21 -18.31
CA ILE A 282 3.55 16.08 -18.06
C ILE A 282 3.44 15.73 -16.58
N ILE A 283 4.56 15.73 -15.86
CA ILE A 283 4.58 15.40 -14.42
C ILE A 283 3.84 16.49 -13.64
N ASP A 284 4.10 17.75 -13.96
CA ASP A 284 3.42 18.88 -13.30
C ASP A 284 1.90 18.80 -13.48
N ARG A 285 1.41 18.51 -14.69
CA ARG A 285 -0.03 18.33 -14.97
C ARG A 285 -0.64 17.11 -14.29
N LEU A 286 0.09 15.99 -14.19
CA LEU A 286 -0.37 14.80 -13.47
C LEU A 286 -0.40 15.02 -11.96
N LEU A 287 0.50 15.86 -11.43
CA LEU A 287 0.58 16.23 -10.02
C LEU A 287 -0.23 17.50 -9.70
N ASP A 288 -1.32 17.74 -10.43
CA ASP A 288 -2.25 18.81 -10.10
C ASP A 288 -3.02 18.50 -8.79
N LEU A 289 -3.21 19.52 -7.95
CA LEU A 289 -3.94 19.38 -6.68
C LEU A 289 -5.42 19.09 -6.93
N ASP A 290 -5.98 19.60 -8.02
CA ASP A 290 -7.34 19.30 -8.46
C ASP A 290 -7.33 18.00 -9.30
N SER A 291 -7.86 16.93 -8.71
CA SER A 291 -7.90 15.61 -9.36
C SER A 291 -8.61 15.59 -10.71
N SER A 292 -9.54 16.52 -10.97
CA SER A 292 -10.29 16.60 -12.23
C SER A 292 -9.50 17.23 -13.38
N ARG A 293 -8.45 18.00 -13.06
CA ARG A 293 -7.59 18.67 -14.04
C ARG A 293 -6.43 17.80 -14.52
N ARG A 294 -6.19 16.67 -13.85
CA ARG A 294 -5.14 15.72 -14.22
C ARG A 294 -5.47 15.13 -15.60
N PRO A 295 -4.52 15.11 -16.55
CA PRO A 295 -4.76 14.55 -17.88
C PRO A 295 -5.14 13.07 -17.76
N GLY A 296 -6.26 12.67 -18.34
CA GLY A 296 -6.88 11.36 -18.11
C GLY A 296 -8.20 11.41 -17.33
N ALA A 297 -8.38 12.39 -16.44
CA ALA A 297 -9.57 12.49 -15.56
C ALA A 297 -10.67 13.41 -16.10
N GLY A 298 -10.33 14.38 -16.95
CA GLY A 298 -11.28 15.33 -17.53
C GLY A 298 -12.17 14.73 -18.62
N SER A 299 -13.03 15.56 -19.22
CA SER A 299 -13.97 15.16 -20.29
C SER A 299 -13.29 14.54 -21.50
N ASP A 300 -12.08 14.98 -21.82
CA ASP A 300 -11.30 14.48 -22.95
C ASP A 300 -10.55 13.17 -22.62
N GLY A 301 -10.61 12.73 -21.36
CA GLY A 301 -10.08 11.47 -20.86
C GLY A 301 -8.60 11.25 -21.20
N TYR A 302 -8.27 10.00 -21.53
CA TYR A 302 -6.91 9.57 -21.85
C TYR A 302 -6.37 10.11 -23.16
N ALA A 303 -7.19 10.68 -24.04
CA ALA A 303 -6.72 11.23 -25.32
C ALA A 303 -5.72 12.35 -25.08
N VAL A 304 -6.02 13.28 -24.16
CA VAL A 304 -5.11 14.38 -23.80
C VAL A 304 -3.77 13.85 -23.29
N LEU A 305 -3.81 12.85 -22.41
CA LEU A 305 -2.61 12.22 -21.87
C LEU A 305 -1.77 11.56 -22.97
N LYS A 306 -2.40 10.80 -23.87
CA LYS A 306 -1.73 10.07 -24.97
C LYS A 306 -1.16 10.98 -26.06
N THR A 307 -1.76 12.15 -26.27
CA THR A 307 -1.29 13.15 -27.24
C THR A 307 -0.22 14.11 -26.71
N HIS A 308 0.09 14.02 -25.41
CA HIS A 308 1.08 14.89 -24.80
C HIS A 308 2.46 14.77 -25.49
N PRO A 309 3.21 15.87 -25.71
CA PRO A 309 4.52 15.85 -26.37
C PRO A 309 5.52 14.84 -25.80
N PHE A 310 5.48 14.59 -24.49
CA PHE A 310 6.28 13.55 -23.84
C PHE A 310 6.11 12.15 -24.47
N PHE A 311 4.93 11.81 -24.98
CA PHE A 311 4.65 10.52 -25.63
C PHE A 311 4.82 10.54 -27.16
N LYS A 312 5.48 11.57 -27.72
CA LYS A 312 5.75 11.65 -29.15
C LYS A 312 6.48 10.38 -29.64
N GLY A 313 5.97 9.80 -30.72
CA GLY A 313 6.52 8.57 -31.33
C GLY A 313 6.00 7.25 -30.73
N ILE A 314 5.14 7.30 -29.71
CA ILE A 314 4.42 6.11 -29.23
C ILE A 314 3.36 5.69 -30.26
N ASP A 315 3.39 4.42 -30.64
CA ASP A 315 2.32 3.79 -31.41
C ASP A 315 1.44 3.05 -30.41
N TRP A 316 0.36 3.72 -30.00
CA TRP A 316 -0.57 3.21 -28.99
C TRP A 316 -1.32 1.96 -29.45
N LYS A 317 -1.43 1.68 -30.76
CA LYS A 317 -2.14 0.51 -31.29
C LYS A 317 -1.28 -0.75 -31.23
N ASN A 318 0.02 -0.61 -31.46
CA ASN A 318 0.98 -1.73 -31.48
C ASN A 318 1.99 -1.64 -30.34
N LEU A 319 1.65 -0.98 -29.23
CA LEU A 319 2.57 -0.72 -28.12
C LEU A 319 3.22 -2.01 -27.59
N ARG A 320 2.43 -3.08 -27.43
CA ARG A 320 2.89 -4.39 -26.94
C ARG A 320 3.71 -5.19 -27.95
N GLY A 321 3.75 -4.77 -29.21
CA GLY A 321 4.60 -5.37 -30.25
C GLY A 321 5.96 -4.69 -30.38
N LYS A 322 6.19 -3.57 -29.69
CA LYS A 322 7.47 -2.85 -29.71
C LYS A 322 8.49 -3.55 -28.80
N THR A 323 9.76 -3.51 -29.19
CA THR A 323 10.85 -4.00 -28.35
C THR A 323 10.96 -3.17 -27.07
N PRO A 324 10.83 -3.79 -25.87
CA PRO A 324 10.97 -3.09 -24.61
C PRO A 324 12.44 -2.75 -24.30
N PRO A 325 12.68 -1.83 -23.35
CA PRO A 325 14.03 -1.54 -22.86
C PRO A 325 14.76 -2.78 -22.33
N LYS A 326 16.09 -2.79 -22.50
CA LYS A 326 16.93 -3.84 -21.93
C LYS A 326 16.94 -3.74 -20.40
N LEU A 327 16.61 -4.85 -19.75
CA LEU A 327 16.69 -5.00 -18.31
C LEU A 327 18.15 -4.89 -17.84
N ALA A 328 18.36 -4.28 -16.68
CA ALA A 328 19.66 -4.31 -16.03
C ALA A 328 20.00 -5.75 -15.62
N PRO A 329 21.26 -6.20 -15.80
CA PRO A 329 21.67 -7.53 -15.38
C PRO A 329 21.42 -7.71 -13.87
N GLU A 330 20.95 -8.89 -13.49
CA GLU A 330 20.89 -9.28 -12.08
C GLU A 330 22.31 -9.24 -11.50
N PRO A 331 22.52 -8.69 -10.29
CA PRO A 331 23.83 -8.70 -9.65
C PRO A 331 24.27 -10.14 -9.38
N GLY A 332 25.16 -10.66 -10.23
CA GLY A 332 26.05 -11.80 -10.02
C GLY A 332 25.45 -13.04 -9.34
N VAL A 333 24.64 -13.81 -10.06
CA VAL A 333 24.71 -15.27 -9.88
C VAL A 333 25.90 -15.71 -10.73
N GLN A 334 27.04 -15.93 -10.09
CA GLN A 334 28.10 -16.72 -10.73
C GLN A 334 27.47 -18.07 -11.10
N SER A 335 27.41 -18.35 -12.39
CA SER A 335 27.09 -19.66 -12.93
C SER A 335 28.19 -20.63 -12.50
N SER A 336 28.08 -21.22 -11.32
CA SER A 336 28.70 -22.51 -11.02
C SER A 336 27.76 -23.59 -11.55
N GLU A 337 27.97 -23.98 -12.81
CA GLU A 337 27.65 -25.34 -13.23
C GLU A 337 28.54 -26.28 -12.40
N GLY A 338 27.94 -26.95 -11.40
CA GLY A 338 28.62 -27.95 -10.58
C GLY A 338 27.92 -28.17 -9.25
N ASP A 339 27.25 -29.31 -9.13
CA ASP A 339 26.82 -30.01 -7.91
C ASP A 339 26.54 -29.18 -6.64
N ASP A 340 25.25 -28.96 -6.35
CA ASP A 340 24.77 -28.81 -4.97
C ASP A 340 23.53 -29.69 -4.76
N ALA A 341 23.78 -30.98 -4.68
CA ALA A 341 22.92 -31.87 -3.92
C ALA A 341 23.20 -31.64 -2.43
N GLN A 342 22.13 -31.35 -1.68
CA GLN A 342 22.05 -31.15 -0.21
C GLN A 342 22.31 -29.73 0.30
N ASP A 343 21.23 -28.95 0.50
CA ASP A 343 21.00 -28.42 1.84
C ASP A 343 19.51 -28.10 2.15
N SER A 344 19.11 -28.47 3.37
CA SER A 344 17.89 -28.14 4.13
C SER A 344 16.52 -28.67 3.64
N SER A 345 16.29 -29.95 3.92
CA SER A 345 14.95 -30.55 4.07
C SER A 345 14.10 -29.75 5.06
N TRP A 346 13.08 -29.04 4.57
CA TRP A 346 12.07 -28.36 5.40
C TRP A 346 10.99 -29.36 5.84
N ASN A 347 10.85 -29.58 7.15
CA ASN A 347 9.86 -30.49 7.73
C ASN A 347 8.76 -29.66 8.44
N PRO A 348 7.47 -29.75 8.04
CA PRO A 348 6.42 -28.89 8.57
C PRO A 348 5.71 -29.58 9.75
N SER A 349 6.29 -29.46 10.95
CA SER A 349 5.57 -29.81 12.18
C SER A 349 6.20 -29.13 13.39
N HIS A 350 5.36 -28.47 14.20
CA HIS A 350 5.62 -27.80 15.49
C HIS A 350 6.00 -26.31 15.46
N ILE A 351 4.96 -25.47 15.51
CA ILE A 351 5.00 -24.17 16.19
C ILE A 351 4.55 -24.44 17.62
N GLY A 352 5.45 -24.30 18.60
CA GLY A 352 5.12 -24.47 20.01
C GLY A 352 6.30 -24.29 20.96
N ASP A 353 6.35 -23.10 21.57
CA ASP A 353 6.72 -22.83 22.97
C ASP A 353 8.20 -22.65 23.40
N GLY A 354 8.38 -21.70 24.35
CA GLY A 354 9.57 -21.43 25.16
C GLY A 354 10.64 -20.51 24.53
N SER A 355 11.31 -19.58 25.20
CA SER A 355 11.38 -19.23 26.63
C SER A 355 12.09 -17.88 26.80
N VAL A 356 11.76 -17.22 27.91
CA VAL A 356 12.35 -16.00 28.45
C VAL A 356 13.85 -16.17 28.73
N GLY A 357 14.68 -15.28 28.19
CA GLY A 357 16.08 -15.09 28.57
C GLY A 357 16.33 -13.62 28.96
N LYS A 358 16.56 -13.39 30.26
CA LYS A 358 17.08 -12.13 30.80
C LYS A 358 18.56 -11.96 30.41
N ALA A 359 18.95 -10.76 30.01
CA ALA A 359 20.32 -10.26 30.19
C ALA A 359 20.31 -8.73 30.31
N ASP A 360 21.09 -8.25 31.27
CA ASP A 360 21.10 -6.91 31.84
C ASP A 360 21.69 -5.83 30.94
N GLY A 361 21.35 -4.58 31.26
CA GLY A 361 21.76 -3.41 30.50
C GLY A 361 23.22 -2.97 30.72
N ASN A 362 23.77 -2.28 29.73
CA ASN A 362 24.60 -1.10 29.94
C ASN A 362 24.67 -0.28 28.64
N CYS A 363 24.43 1.02 28.73
CA CYS A 363 24.59 1.98 27.64
C CYS A 363 26.03 2.53 27.71
N GLY A 364 26.90 2.09 26.80
CA GLY A 364 28.26 2.61 26.65
C GLY A 364 28.45 3.16 25.24
N ALA A 365 28.90 4.41 25.15
CA ALA A 365 29.20 5.10 23.90
C ALA A 365 30.35 4.41 23.14
N GLY A 366 30.12 4.13 21.86
CA GLY A 366 31.12 3.62 20.92
C GLY A 366 30.83 4.17 19.53
N SER A 367 31.66 5.11 19.09
CA SER A 367 31.64 5.70 17.76
C SER A 367 31.97 4.65 16.69
N SER A 368 31.04 4.35 15.79
CA SER A 368 31.36 3.86 14.45
C SER A 368 30.23 4.19 13.48
N SER A 369 30.63 4.64 12.30
CA SER A 369 29.81 5.12 11.19
C SER A 369 29.03 3.99 10.54
N GLU A 370 27.69 4.04 10.58
CA GLU A 370 26.82 3.21 9.75
C GLU A 370 25.67 4.05 9.17
N GLY A 371 25.41 3.85 7.88
CA GLY A 371 24.44 4.60 7.08
C GLY A 371 22.98 4.41 7.52
N PRO A 372 22.04 5.19 6.97
CA PRO A 372 20.67 5.19 7.45
C PRO A 372 19.97 3.88 7.07
N VAL A 373 19.74 3.05 8.09
CA VAL A 373 18.92 1.84 8.08
C VAL A 373 17.50 2.19 7.62
N HIS A 374 17.06 1.51 6.57
CA HIS A 374 15.70 1.51 6.03
C HIS A 374 14.65 1.22 7.12
N ILE A 375 13.71 2.15 7.33
CA ILE A 375 12.49 1.91 8.10
C ILE A 375 11.35 1.66 7.10
N THR A 376 11.01 0.39 6.91
CA THR A 376 9.88 -0.05 6.08
C THR A 376 8.66 -0.34 6.95
N ARG A 377 7.49 0.12 6.47
CA ARG A 377 6.11 -0.24 6.87
C ARG A 377 5.57 0.28 8.20
N LEU A 378 4.80 1.38 8.11
CA LEU A 378 3.71 1.69 9.02
C LEU A 378 2.39 1.18 8.43
N ALA A 379 1.80 0.24 9.15
CA ALA A 379 0.45 -0.27 8.90
C ALA A 379 -0.59 0.83 9.15
N SER A 380 -1.54 0.93 8.22
CA SER A 380 -2.92 1.35 8.44
C SER A 380 -3.07 2.63 9.27
N ILE A 381 -3.04 3.77 8.59
CA ILE A 381 -3.59 5.02 9.12
C ILE A 381 -5.11 4.80 9.23
N ASP A 382 -5.54 4.28 10.38
CA ASP A 382 -6.93 4.35 10.81
C ASP A 382 -7.41 5.79 10.60
N SER A 383 -8.52 5.99 9.88
CA SER A 383 -9.46 7.12 10.02
C SER A 383 -9.08 8.20 11.09
N PHE A 384 -8.28 9.19 10.72
CA PHE A 384 -8.00 10.39 11.53
C PHE A 384 -8.12 11.58 10.56
N ASP A 385 -9.21 12.35 10.56
CA ASP A 385 -9.19 13.60 11.34
C ASP A 385 -10.54 14.12 11.88
N SER A 386 -11.72 13.75 11.36
CA SER A 386 -12.93 14.56 11.64
C SER A 386 -13.36 14.61 13.12
N LYS A 387 -13.28 13.49 13.86
CA LYS A 387 -13.79 13.44 15.25
C LYS A 387 -12.85 14.02 16.30
N TRP A 388 -11.58 14.28 15.97
CA TRP A 388 -10.61 14.84 16.92
C TRP A 388 -10.34 16.32 16.66
N GLN A 389 -10.67 16.83 15.48
CA GLN A 389 -10.65 18.27 15.19
C GLN A 389 -11.45 19.10 16.19
N GLN A 390 -12.52 18.54 16.78
CA GLN A 390 -13.28 19.21 17.84
C GLN A 390 -12.48 19.54 19.11
N PHE A 391 -11.26 18.99 19.26
CA PHE A 391 -10.38 19.25 20.41
C PHE A 391 -9.20 20.16 20.07
N LEU A 392 -9.10 20.62 18.81
CA LEU A 392 -8.02 21.48 18.33
C LEU A 392 -8.49 22.93 18.26
N ASP A 393 -7.59 23.86 18.55
CA ASP A 393 -7.85 25.29 18.35
C ASP A 393 -7.78 25.64 16.84
N PRO A 394 -8.39 26.73 16.37
CA PRO A 394 -8.27 27.15 14.97
C PRO A 394 -6.80 27.28 14.54
N GLY A 395 -6.45 26.63 13.42
CA GLY A 395 -5.08 26.56 12.89
C GLY A 395 -4.15 25.55 13.59
N GLU A 396 -4.66 24.77 14.55
CA GLU A 396 -3.93 23.69 15.20
C GLU A 396 -4.18 22.36 14.47
N SER A 397 -3.12 21.59 14.22
CA SER A 397 -3.16 20.31 13.49
C SER A 397 -2.51 19.20 14.31
N VAL A 398 -2.93 17.95 14.10
CA VAL A 398 -2.33 16.79 14.79
C VAL A 398 -0.99 16.43 14.14
N LEU A 399 0.07 16.30 14.95
CA LEU A 399 1.38 15.77 14.51
C LEU A 399 1.53 14.28 14.79
N MET A 400 1.03 13.80 15.92
CA MET A 400 1.13 12.39 16.29
C MET A 400 -0.07 11.97 17.11
N ILE A 401 -0.61 10.79 16.80
CA ILE A 401 -1.78 10.27 17.49
C ILE A 401 -1.66 8.76 17.73
N SER A 402 -1.98 8.34 18.96
CA SER A 402 -1.93 6.93 19.34
C SER A 402 -2.92 6.61 20.44
N LEU A 403 -3.55 5.44 20.34
CA LEU A 403 -4.26 4.85 21.47
C LEU A 403 -3.22 4.22 22.39
N VAL A 404 -2.93 4.85 23.52
CA VAL A 404 -1.93 4.40 24.50
C VAL A 404 -2.59 3.92 25.77
N LYS A 405 -1.92 3.06 26.54
CA LYS A 405 -2.31 2.76 27.91
C LYS A 405 -1.60 3.70 28.86
N LYS A 406 -2.37 4.42 29.66
CA LYS A 406 -1.86 5.17 30.80
C LYS A 406 -1.75 4.24 31.99
N LEU A 407 -0.52 4.00 32.44
CA LEU A 407 -0.20 3.11 33.54
C LEU A 407 -0.35 3.85 34.88
N GLN A 408 -1.18 3.33 35.78
CA GLN A 408 -1.35 3.80 37.16
C GLN A 408 -0.90 2.69 38.12
N LYS A 409 -0.65 3.02 39.40
CA LYS A 409 -0.05 2.11 40.39
C LYS A 409 -0.70 0.71 40.49
N LEU A 410 -2.00 0.58 40.19
CA LEU A 410 -2.74 -0.68 40.29
C LEU A 410 -3.62 -0.99 39.06
N THR A 411 -3.72 -0.07 38.08
CA THR A 411 -4.61 -0.24 36.91
C THR A 411 -4.02 0.44 35.68
N SER A 412 -4.45 0.04 34.49
CA SER A 412 -4.16 0.77 33.25
C SER A 412 -5.46 1.24 32.60
N LYS A 413 -5.42 2.42 31.98
CA LYS A 413 -6.56 2.98 31.24
C LYS A 413 -6.13 3.32 29.82
N LYS A 414 -6.94 2.91 28.84
CA LYS A 414 -6.73 3.30 27.43
C LYS A 414 -7.09 4.77 27.27
N VAL A 415 -6.20 5.54 26.66
CA VAL A 415 -6.40 6.97 26.36
C VAL A 415 -5.92 7.24 24.95
N GLN A 416 -6.62 8.12 24.24
CA GLN A 416 -6.15 8.65 22.98
C GLN A 416 -5.16 9.78 23.29
N LEU A 417 -3.91 9.63 22.88
CA LEU A 417 -2.87 10.64 23.00
C LEU A 417 -2.73 11.38 21.68
N ILE A 418 -2.77 12.72 21.72
CA ILE A 418 -2.78 13.59 20.55
C ILE A 418 -1.73 14.69 20.74
N LEU A 419 -0.63 14.64 19.99
CA LEU A 419 0.35 15.72 19.87
C LEU A 419 -0.08 16.64 18.74
N THR A 420 -0.02 17.95 18.98
CA THR A 420 -0.37 18.95 17.96
C THR A 420 0.87 19.63 17.38
N ASN A 421 0.69 20.47 16.35
CA ASN A 421 1.75 21.31 15.78
C ASN A 421 2.15 22.49 16.68
N LYS A 422 1.37 22.75 17.74
CA LYS A 422 1.72 23.64 18.86
C LYS A 422 2.32 22.78 19.99
N PRO A 423 3.04 23.37 20.97
CA PRO A 423 3.60 22.65 22.12
C PRO A 423 2.49 22.24 23.10
N LYS A 424 1.59 21.38 22.62
CA LYS A 424 0.35 20.92 23.27
C LYS A 424 0.14 19.45 22.98
N LEU A 425 -0.15 18.72 24.06
CA LEU A 425 -0.42 17.28 24.08
C LEU A 425 -1.74 17.03 24.80
N ILE A 426 -2.70 16.41 24.11
CA ILE A 426 -4.08 16.22 24.58
C ILE A 426 -4.31 14.73 24.88
N TYR A 427 -5.00 14.45 25.98
CA TYR A 427 -5.40 13.10 26.38
C TYR A 427 -6.92 13.02 26.34
N VAL A 428 -7.46 12.19 25.45
CA VAL A 428 -8.91 12.04 25.29
C VAL A 428 -9.34 10.64 25.72
N ASP A 429 -10.51 10.54 26.36
CA ASP A 429 -11.19 9.27 26.57
C ASP A 429 -11.84 8.84 25.26
N PRO A 430 -11.32 7.79 24.59
CA PRO A 430 -11.76 7.44 23.25
C PRO A 430 -13.19 6.89 23.20
N SER A 431 -13.72 6.39 24.33
CA SER A 431 -15.09 5.88 24.41
C SER A 431 -16.10 6.98 24.64
N LYS A 432 -15.72 8.04 25.37
CA LYS A 432 -16.63 9.14 25.74
C LYS A 432 -16.43 10.41 24.91
N LEU A 433 -15.36 10.51 24.13
CA LEU A 433 -14.94 11.72 23.40
C LEU A 433 -14.85 12.94 24.32
N ILE A 434 -14.27 12.76 25.51
CA ILE A 434 -14.07 13.83 26.50
C ILE A 434 -12.59 13.99 26.78
N VAL A 435 -12.09 15.24 26.72
CA VAL A 435 -10.72 15.59 27.10
C VAL A 435 -10.52 15.32 28.59
N LYS A 436 -9.57 14.44 28.91
CA LYS A 436 -9.15 14.12 30.29
C LYS A 436 -8.08 15.07 30.81
N GLY A 437 -7.42 15.80 29.91
CA GLY A 437 -6.46 16.84 30.22
C GLY A 437 -5.64 17.21 28.99
N ASN A 438 -4.86 18.27 29.15
CA ASN A 438 -3.83 18.68 28.21
C ASN A 438 -2.53 18.96 28.98
N ILE A 439 -1.41 18.88 28.27
CA ILE A 439 -0.15 19.49 28.71
C ILE A 439 0.20 20.50 27.63
N ILE A 440 0.42 21.74 28.05
CA ILE A 440 0.95 22.81 27.23
C ILE A 440 2.30 23.16 27.83
N TRP A 441 3.33 23.28 27.01
CA TRP A 441 4.68 23.66 27.44
C TRP A 441 5.21 24.84 26.62
N SER A 442 6.24 25.50 27.13
CA SER A 442 7.02 26.50 26.41
C SER A 442 8.34 25.90 25.92
N ASP A 443 9.20 26.73 25.31
CA ASP A 443 10.55 26.32 24.87
C ASP A 443 11.51 26.08 26.05
N ASN A 444 11.03 26.20 27.29
CA ASN A 444 11.78 25.85 28.48
C ASN A 444 11.87 24.32 28.63
N PRO A 445 13.09 23.72 28.57
CA PRO A 445 13.27 22.27 28.69
C PRO A 445 12.89 21.71 30.07
N ASN A 446 12.70 22.58 31.08
CA ASN A 446 12.23 22.17 32.40
C ASN A 446 10.70 21.97 32.49
N ASP A 447 9.93 22.44 31.49
CA ASP A 447 8.47 22.34 31.52
C ASP A 447 7.98 20.92 31.21
N LEU A 448 8.73 20.20 30.38
CA LEU A 448 8.40 18.85 29.97
C LEU A 448 9.66 18.07 29.55
N SER A 449 9.77 16.82 29.99
CA SER A 449 10.78 15.88 29.49
C SER A 449 10.17 14.51 29.24
N VAL A 450 10.72 13.79 28.26
CA VAL A 450 10.25 12.45 27.89
C VAL A 450 11.35 11.42 28.14
N GLN A 451 11.08 10.48 29.03
CA GLN A 451 12.01 9.39 29.37
C GLN A 451 11.51 8.09 28.74
N VAL A 452 12.29 7.50 27.85
CA VAL A 452 11.97 6.21 27.23
C VAL A 452 12.60 5.11 28.06
N THR A 453 11.79 4.16 28.51
CA THR A 453 12.21 2.99 29.29
C THR A 453 12.26 1.70 28.47
N SER A 454 11.47 1.60 27.40
CA SER A 454 11.53 0.53 26.41
C SER A 454 10.89 1.02 25.10
N PRO A 455 10.97 0.26 24.00
CA PRO A 455 10.35 0.69 22.73
C PRO A 455 8.84 0.97 22.84
N SER A 456 8.14 0.37 23.81
CA SER A 456 6.70 0.62 24.09
C SER A 456 6.47 1.55 25.26
N HIS A 457 7.40 1.66 26.20
CA HIS A 457 7.17 2.35 27.46
C HIS A 457 7.94 3.67 27.53
N PHE A 458 7.22 4.75 27.76
CA PHE A 458 7.79 6.06 28.01
C PHE A 458 7.07 6.79 29.13
N LYS A 459 7.76 7.75 29.73
CA LYS A 459 7.23 8.63 30.76
C LYS A 459 7.29 10.06 30.28
N ILE A 460 6.19 10.78 30.47
CA ILE A 460 6.14 12.23 30.28
C ILE A 460 6.22 12.85 31.68
N CYS A 461 7.30 13.60 31.91
CA CYS A 461 7.61 14.25 33.16
C CYS A 461 7.36 15.76 33.01
N THR A 462 6.49 16.30 33.86
CA THR A 462 6.26 17.74 34.02
C THR A 462 6.51 18.11 35.48
N PRO A 463 6.75 19.40 35.82
CA PRO A 463 6.96 19.83 37.21
C PRO A 463 5.86 19.38 38.18
N LYS A 464 4.61 19.24 37.68
CA LYS A 464 3.45 18.87 38.50
C LYS A 464 3.15 17.37 38.50
N LYS A 465 3.65 16.61 37.52
CA LYS A 465 3.18 15.24 37.26
C LYS A 465 4.11 14.43 36.39
N VAL A 466 4.28 13.15 36.76
CA VAL A 466 4.88 12.12 35.91
C VAL A 466 3.78 11.19 35.41
N MET A 467 3.77 10.90 34.11
CA MET A 467 2.81 9.99 33.49
C MET A 467 3.52 8.88 32.74
N SER A 468 3.31 7.65 33.19
CA SER A 468 3.80 6.45 32.52
C SER A 468 2.80 6.01 31.44
N LEU A 469 3.30 5.81 30.23
CA LEU A 469 2.53 5.47 29.04
C LEU A 469 3.13 4.24 28.37
N GLU A 470 2.26 3.37 27.87
CA GLU A 470 2.61 2.22 27.04
C GLU A 470 1.92 2.40 25.68
N ASP A 471 2.72 2.54 24.62
CA ASP A 471 2.26 2.48 23.24
C ASP A 471 2.47 1.05 22.71
N ALA A 472 1.38 0.32 22.50
CA ALA A 472 1.40 -1.04 21.97
C ALA A 472 2.04 -1.12 20.57
N LYS A 473 2.12 0.02 19.85
CA LYS A 473 2.81 0.12 18.55
C LYS A 473 4.32 0.32 18.66
N GLN A 474 4.90 0.25 19.87
CA GLN A 474 6.35 0.39 20.12
C GLN A 474 6.93 1.73 19.62
N ARG A 475 6.18 2.83 19.78
CA ARG A 475 6.55 4.16 19.28
C ARG A 475 7.12 5.10 20.35
N ALA A 476 7.65 4.58 21.47
CA ALA A 476 8.11 5.39 22.59
C ALA A 476 9.20 6.41 22.19
N CYS A 477 10.19 6.01 21.38
CA CYS A 477 11.21 6.92 20.87
C CYS A 477 10.65 7.95 19.89
N GLN A 478 9.65 7.59 19.08
CA GLN A 478 9.01 8.53 18.16
C GLN A 478 8.25 9.62 18.92
N TRP A 479 7.54 9.24 19.99
CA TRP A 479 6.90 10.20 20.90
C TRP A 479 7.92 11.15 21.53
N LYS A 480 9.05 10.64 22.01
CA LYS A 480 10.15 11.47 22.55
C LYS A 480 10.63 12.48 21.50
N ASN A 481 11.05 12.00 20.33
CA ASN A 481 11.61 12.85 19.28
C ASN A 481 10.61 13.90 18.77
N ALA A 482 9.34 13.53 18.63
CA ALA A 482 8.30 14.44 18.16
C ALA A 482 8.01 15.55 19.19
N ILE A 483 7.99 15.21 20.48
CA ILE A 483 7.75 16.18 21.55
C ILE A 483 8.96 17.10 21.75
N GLU A 484 10.18 16.53 21.81
CA GLU A 484 11.42 17.31 21.94
C GLU A 484 11.69 18.17 20.70
N GLY A 485 11.30 17.71 19.52
CA GLY A 485 11.37 18.49 18.28
C GLY A 485 10.49 19.75 18.28
N LEU A 486 9.46 19.81 19.13
CA LEU A 486 8.65 21.01 19.35
C LEU A 486 9.19 21.93 20.45
N GLN A 487 10.13 21.46 21.28
CA GLN A 487 10.78 22.30 22.31
C GLN A 487 11.94 23.13 21.74
N ASN A 488 12.45 22.74 20.58
CA ASN A 488 13.61 23.37 19.92
C ASN A 488 13.19 24.28 18.75
N ARG A 489 11.97 24.83 18.75
CA ARG A 489 11.42 25.61 17.63
C ARG A 489 11.33 27.09 17.90
#